data_AF-A0AAU5D534-F1
#
_entry.id   AF-A0AAU5D534-F1
#
_cell.length_a   1.000
_cell.length_b   1.000
_cell.length_c   1.000
_cell.angle_alpha   90.00
_cell.angle_beta   90.00
_cell.angle_gamma   90.00
#
_symmetry.space_group_name_H-M   'P 1'
#
loop_
_entity.id
_entity.type
_entity.pdbx_description
1 polymer ?
#
loop_
_entity_poly.entity_id
_entity_poly.type
_entity_poly.pdbx_seq_one_letter_code
_entity_poly.pdbx_strand_id
1 'polypeptide(L)'
;MRPGWEQRGDELYMVAQWRSAASQRLDVWIWLKDATGSKALYPADPPAIGYYNMTTGSAGFIKKQKIGVPLEKGRRYEVCIYVLPYKPNQPGPKISNPEVDGLMAGVLYE
;
A
#
# COMPACT_ATOMS: atom_id res chain seq x y z
N MET A 1 9.22 7.11 3.09
CA MET A 1 8.06 6.22 2.87
C MET A 1 8.60 4.90 2.37
N ARG A 2 8.05 3.76 2.78
CA ARG A 2 8.50 2.44 2.31
C ARG A 2 7.31 1.46 2.24
N PRO A 3 7.03 0.86 1.08
CA PRO A 3 6.16 -0.31 0.97
C PRO A 3 6.89 -1.55 1.48
N GLY A 4 6.12 -2.53 1.94
CA GLY A 4 6.64 -3.82 2.37
C GLY A 4 5.51 -4.81 2.58
N TRP A 5 5.85 -5.96 3.14
CA TRP A 5 4.90 -7.03 3.41
C TRP A 5 5.30 -7.78 4.68
N GLU A 6 4.36 -8.53 5.21
CA GLU A 6 4.57 -9.45 6.34
C GLU A 6 3.70 -10.68 6.14
N GLN A 7 4.29 -11.87 6.30
CA GLN A 7 3.58 -13.14 6.24
C GLN A 7 3.46 -13.74 7.64
N ARG A 8 2.27 -14.25 7.96
CA ARG A 8 1.94 -14.95 9.22
C ARG A 8 1.20 -16.23 8.89
N GLY A 9 1.93 -17.35 8.78
CA GLY A 9 1.36 -18.59 8.27
C GLY A 9 0.88 -18.39 6.82
N ASP A 10 -0.38 -18.70 6.56
CA ASP A 10 -1.02 -18.50 5.24
C ASP A 10 -1.64 -17.09 5.07
N GLU A 11 -1.38 -16.15 5.99
CA GLU A 11 -1.86 -14.77 5.87
C GLU A 11 -0.75 -13.85 5.37
N LEU A 12 -1.03 -13.07 4.32
CA LEU A 12 -0.13 -12.03 3.83
C LEU A 12 -0.72 -10.64 4.12
N TYR A 13 0.13 -9.75 4.62
CA TYR A 13 -0.19 -8.36 4.93
C TYR A 13 0.63 -7.43 4.05
N MET A 14 -0.03 -6.45 3.45
CA MET A 14 0.63 -5.29 2.86
C MET A 14 1.03 -4.33 3.99
N VAL A 15 2.23 -3.76 3.92
CA VAL A 15 2.77 -2.89 4.95
C VAL A 15 3.15 -1.54 4.35
N ALA A 16 2.61 -0.46 4.90
CA ALA A 16 3.05 0.91 4.64
C ALA A 16 3.81 1.45 5.84
N GLN A 17 5.04 1.91 5.61
CA GLN A 17 5.88 2.53 6.64
C GLN A 17 6.24 3.96 6.28
N TRP A 18 6.17 4.86 7.25
CA TRP A 18 6.58 6.25 7.04
C TRP A 18 7.21 6.89 8.26
N ARG A 19 8.14 7.82 8.01
CA ARG A 19 8.77 8.67 9.01
C ARG A 19 9.17 9.99 8.38
N SER A 20 9.22 11.05 9.19
CA SER A 20 9.75 12.35 8.79
C SER A 20 10.31 13.06 10.01
N ALA A 21 11.37 13.86 9.83
CA ALA A 21 11.91 14.71 10.89
C ALA A 21 10.96 15.89 11.22
N ALA A 22 10.21 16.36 10.22
CA ALA A 22 9.17 17.37 10.40
C ALA A 22 7.80 16.71 10.64
N SER A 23 7.01 17.32 11.52
CA SER A 23 5.61 16.94 11.73
C SER A 23 4.75 17.55 10.62
N GLN A 24 4.06 16.69 9.86
CA GLN A 24 3.10 17.06 8.82
C GLN A 24 1.94 16.06 8.81
N ARG A 25 0.84 16.43 8.14
CA ARG A 25 -0.31 15.55 7.88
C ARG A 25 -0.25 15.01 6.46
N LEU A 26 -0.57 13.73 6.30
CA LEU A 26 -0.56 13.04 5.02
C LEU A 26 -1.70 12.04 4.91
N ASP A 27 -2.06 11.74 3.67
CA ASP A 27 -2.91 10.62 3.30
C ASP A 27 -2.04 9.53 2.69
N VAL A 28 -2.26 8.29 3.11
CA VAL A 28 -1.52 7.10 2.66
C VAL A 28 -2.49 6.14 2.03
N TRP A 29 -2.24 5.75 0.79
CA TRP A 29 -2.97 4.68 0.12
C TRP A 29 -2.09 3.47 -0.08
N ILE A 30 -2.67 2.28 0.06
CA ILE A 30 -2.02 0.99 -0.15
C ILE A 30 -2.88 0.07 -1.01
N TRP A 31 -2.27 -0.66 -1.93
CA TRP A 31 -2.91 -1.68 -2.75
C TRP A 31 -1.92 -2.73 -3.21
N LEU A 32 -2.42 -3.86 -3.69
CA LEU A 32 -1.63 -4.96 -4.23
C LEU A 32 -1.76 -4.98 -5.75
N LYS A 33 -0.65 -5.13 -6.46
CA LYS A 33 -0.60 -5.43 -7.89
C LYS A 33 -0.08 -6.84 -8.17
N ASP A 34 -0.35 -7.34 -9.36
CA ASP A 34 0.23 -8.57 -9.88
C ASP A 34 1.74 -8.47 -10.12
N ALA A 35 2.38 -9.59 -10.48
CA ALA A 35 3.83 -9.68 -10.72
C ALA A 35 4.35 -8.70 -11.80
N THR A 36 3.47 -8.25 -12.70
CA THR A 36 3.82 -7.33 -13.78
C THR A 36 3.72 -5.86 -13.37
N GLY A 37 3.14 -5.57 -12.19
CA GLY A 37 2.85 -4.21 -11.77
C GLY A 37 1.77 -3.52 -12.60
N SER A 38 1.00 -4.26 -13.41
CA SER A 38 0.05 -3.68 -14.36
C SER A 38 -1.40 -3.73 -13.86
N LYS A 39 -1.74 -4.72 -13.02
CA LYS A 39 -3.12 -4.91 -12.54
C LYS A 39 -3.21 -4.85 -11.03
N ALA A 40 -4.07 -3.98 -10.50
CA ALA A 40 -4.45 -4.02 -9.09
C ALA A 40 -5.29 -5.28 -8.81
N LEU A 41 -4.87 -6.07 -7.82
CA LEU A 41 -5.53 -7.31 -7.38
C LEU A 41 -6.30 -7.13 -6.08
N TYR A 42 -5.87 -6.19 -5.24
CA TYR A 42 -6.52 -5.92 -3.96
C TYR A 42 -6.40 -4.44 -3.58
N PRO A 43 -7.49 -3.77 -3.16
CA PRO A 43 -8.86 -4.30 -3.07
C PRO A 43 -9.46 -4.65 -4.44
N ALA A 44 -10.41 -5.59 -4.46
CA ALA A 44 -11.00 -6.11 -5.69
C ALA A 44 -11.95 -5.09 -6.38
N ASP A 45 -12.59 -4.23 -5.58
CA ASP A 45 -13.37 -3.09 -6.05
C ASP A 45 -12.61 -1.79 -5.65
N PRO A 46 -11.90 -1.13 -6.59
CA PRO A 46 -11.18 0.10 -6.29
C PRO A 46 -12.15 1.16 -5.74
N PRO A 47 -11.72 1.96 -4.76
CA PRO A 47 -10.39 2.56 -4.70
C PRO A 47 -9.38 1.83 -3.81
N ALA A 48 -8.11 2.28 -3.85
CA ALA A 48 -7.08 1.85 -2.90
C ALA A 48 -7.49 2.06 -1.44
N ILE A 49 -6.88 1.29 -0.54
CA ILE A 49 -7.15 1.39 0.90
C ILE A 49 -6.44 2.64 1.42
N GLY A 50 -7.22 3.64 1.85
CA GLY A 50 -6.73 4.92 2.33
C GLY A 50 -6.67 5.03 3.85
N TYR A 51 -5.58 5.57 4.37
CA TYR A 51 -5.41 6.04 5.74
C TYR A 51 -5.26 7.56 5.70
N TYR A 52 -6.27 8.27 6.20
CA TYR A 52 -6.38 9.72 6.02
C TYR A 52 -5.89 10.51 7.24
N ASN A 53 -5.41 11.74 6.99
CA ASN A 53 -5.00 12.70 8.02
C ASN A 53 -3.99 12.12 9.03
N MET A 54 -3.08 11.28 8.55
CA MET A 54 -2.06 10.65 9.36
C MET A 54 -0.93 11.63 9.68
N THR A 55 -0.41 11.60 10.90
CA THR A 55 0.79 12.37 11.27
C THR A 55 2.06 11.69 10.78
N THR A 56 3.10 12.49 10.57
CA THR A 56 4.49 12.04 10.55
C THR A 56 5.18 12.31 11.88
N GLY A 57 6.28 11.60 12.11
CA GLY A 57 7.15 11.79 13.26
C GLY A 57 8.44 11.00 13.07
N SER A 58 9.43 11.31 13.91
CA SER A 58 10.77 10.69 13.86
C SER A 58 10.74 9.20 14.25
N ALA A 59 9.86 8.82 15.17
CA ALA A 59 9.64 7.43 15.58
C ALA A 59 9.14 6.52 14.44
N GLY A 60 8.52 7.12 13.42
CA GLY A 60 7.92 6.38 12.32
C GLY A 60 6.58 5.73 12.69
N PHE A 61 5.84 5.36 11.65
CA PHE A 61 4.53 4.75 11.72
C PHE A 61 4.46 3.56 10.76
N ILE A 62 3.66 2.57 11.14
CA ILE A 62 3.42 1.36 10.36
C ILE A 62 1.91 1.13 10.29
N LYS A 63 1.40 0.91 9.08
CA LYS A 63 0.07 0.34 8.85
C LYS A 63 0.21 -0.99 8.15
N LYS A 64 -0.57 -1.96 8.60
CA LYS A 64 -0.64 -3.30 8.03
C LYS A 64 -2.07 -3.52 7.55
N GLN A 65 -2.18 -4.06 6.35
CA GLN A 65 -3.47 -4.40 5.74
C GLN A 65 -3.43 -5.85 5.31
N LYS A 66 -4.26 -6.69 5.93
CA LYS A 66 -4.41 -8.08 5.51
C LYS A 66 -4.95 -8.13 4.08
N ILE A 67 -4.36 -8.98 3.26
CA ILE A 67 -4.86 -9.24 1.90
C ILE A 67 -6.03 -10.20 2.03
N GLY A 68 -7.20 -9.75 1.56
CA GLY A 68 -8.46 -10.47 1.70
C GLY A 68 -8.84 -11.32 0.49
N VAL A 69 -7.94 -11.50 -0.47
CA VAL A 69 -8.15 -12.29 -1.69
C VAL A 69 -7.20 -13.49 -1.70
N PRO A 70 -7.61 -14.63 -2.29
CA PRO A 70 -6.71 -15.76 -2.46
C PRO A 70 -5.46 -15.38 -3.26
N LEU A 71 -4.30 -15.84 -2.80
CA LEU A 71 -3.03 -15.68 -3.49
C LEU A 71 -2.45 -17.05 -3.85
N GLU A 72 -1.86 -17.14 -5.02
CA GLU A 72 -1.12 -18.31 -5.48
C GLU A 72 0.27 -18.35 -4.83
N LYS A 73 0.59 -19.46 -4.16
CA LYS A 73 1.93 -19.74 -3.61
C LYS A 73 2.96 -19.86 -4.73
N GLY A 74 4.19 -19.43 -4.45
CA GLY A 74 5.29 -19.35 -5.43
C GLY A 74 5.15 -18.18 -6.41
N ARG A 75 4.14 -17.33 -6.27
CA ARG A 75 3.91 -16.19 -7.17
C ARG A 75 4.36 -14.88 -6.55
N ARG A 76 4.90 -14.00 -7.41
CA ARG A 76 5.28 -12.64 -7.04
C ARG A 76 4.10 -11.69 -7.15
N TYR A 77 4.04 -10.74 -6.22
CA TYR A 77 3.12 -9.61 -6.22
C TYR A 77 3.87 -8.33 -5.87
N GLU A 78 3.26 -7.18 -6.12
CA GLU A 78 3.86 -5.88 -5.83
C GLU A 78 2.96 -5.11 -4.85
N VAL A 79 3.48 -4.83 -3.64
CA VAL A 79 2.81 -3.94 -2.69
C VAL A 79 3.10 -2.50 -3.07
N CYS A 80 2.05 -1.73 -3.33
CA CYS A 80 2.14 -0.36 -3.78
C CYS A 80 1.69 0.59 -2.66
N ILE A 81 2.44 1.67 -2.45
CA ILE A 81 2.03 2.78 -1.59
C ILE A 81 2.03 4.10 -2.36
N TYR A 82 1.01 4.92 -2.12
CA TYR A 82 0.96 6.29 -2.61
C TYR A 82 0.72 7.23 -1.44
N VAL A 83 1.42 8.37 -1.41
CA VAL A 83 1.38 9.28 -0.27
C VAL A 83 1.31 10.70 -0.79
N LEU A 84 0.38 11.48 -0.22
CA LEU A 84 0.25 12.90 -0.51
C LEU A 84 0.10 13.69 0.80
N PRO A 85 0.48 14.98 0.84
CA PRO A 85 0.08 15.86 1.93
C PRO A 85 -1.44 15.83 2.12
N TYR A 86 -1.89 15.86 3.38
CA TYR A 86 -3.33 15.83 3.68
C TYR A 86 -4.00 17.10 3.17
N LYS A 87 -5.09 16.92 2.43
CA LYS A 87 -6.04 17.98 2.10
C LYS A 87 -7.46 17.42 2.26
N PRO A 88 -8.39 18.19 2.86
CA PRO A 88 -9.79 17.78 2.91
C PRO A 88 -10.33 17.42 1.52
N ASN A 89 -11.07 16.32 1.42
CA ASN A 89 -11.70 15.83 0.19
C ASN A 89 -10.73 15.52 -0.97
N GLN A 90 -9.45 15.28 -0.69
CA GLN A 90 -8.50 14.89 -1.72
C GLN A 90 -8.84 13.50 -2.28
N PRO A 91 -8.97 13.34 -3.61
CA PRO A 91 -9.24 12.03 -4.19
C PRO A 91 -8.04 11.11 -4.02
N GLY A 92 -8.31 9.82 -3.79
CA GLY A 92 -7.30 8.78 -3.80
C GLY A 92 -6.81 8.44 -5.22
N PRO A 93 -5.73 7.66 -5.34
CA PRO A 93 -5.21 7.22 -6.63
C PRO A 93 -6.23 6.34 -7.36
N LYS A 94 -6.38 6.56 -8.68
CA LYS A 94 -7.20 5.72 -9.55
C LYS A 94 -6.44 4.45 -9.93
N ILE A 95 -6.39 3.48 -9.01
CA ILE A 95 -5.60 2.24 -9.16
C ILE A 95 -6.10 1.29 -10.26
N SER A 96 -7.25 1.59 -10.89
CA SER A 96 -7.68 0.92 -12.11
C SER A 96 -6.94 1.39 -13.36
N ASN A 97 -6.23 2.54 -13.30
CA ASN A 97 -5.29 2.94 -14.34
C ASN A 97 -3.96 2.19 -14.13
N PRO A 98 -3.50 1.36 -15.09
CA PRO A 98 -2.24 0.63 -14.98
C PRO A 98 -1.03 1.55 -14.77
N GLU A 99 -1.08 2.78 -15.29
CA GLU A 99 0.00 3.78 -15.18
C GLU A 99 0.09 4.43 -13.80
N VAL A 100 -0.92 4.23 -12.92
CA VAL A 100 -0.86 4.74 -11.55
C VAL A 100 0.08 3.87 -10.74
N ASP A 101 1.28 4.40 -10.58
CA ASP A 101 2.35 3.79 -9.81
C ASP A 101 2.62 4.58 -8.53
N GLY A 102 2.69 3.82 -7.43
CA GLY A 102 3.23 4.30 -6.17
C GLY A 102 4.69 3.89 -5.99
N LEU A 103 5.23 4.08 -4.80
CA LEU A 103 6.42 3.33 -4.41
C LEU A 103 6.04 1.86 -4.29
N MET A 104 6.84 0.97 -4.87
CA MET A 104 6.56 -0.47 -4.91
C MET A 104 7.61 -1.31 -4.18
N ALA A 105 7.16 -2.44 -3.64
CA ALA A 105 8.03 -3.50 -3.15
C ALA A 105 7.48 -4.87 -3.54
N GLY A 106 8.33 -5.68 -4.18
CA GLY A 106 8.02 -7.03 -4.55
C GLY A 106 7.94 -7.97 -3.36
N VAL A 107 6.98 -8.89 -3.41
CA VAL A 107 6.79 -9.98 -2.46
C VAL A 107 6.64 -11.29 -3.21
N LEU A 108 7.41 -12.30 -2.82
CA LEU A 108 7.14 -13.69 -3.20
C LEU A 108 6.23 -14.28 -2.11
N TYR A 109 5.05 -14.77 -2.48
CA TYR A 109 4.16 -15.43 -1.53
C TYR A 109 4.53 -16.90 -1.42
N GLU A 110 4.99 -17.34 -0.26
CA GLU A 110 5.48 -18.71 0.01
C GLU A 110 4.42 -19.60 0.65
#